data_AF-A0A0K8J5T0-F1
#
_entry.id   AF-A0A0K8J5T0-F1
#
_cell.length_a   1.000
_cell.length_b   1.000
_cell.length_c   1.000
_cell.angle_alpha   90.00
_cell.angle_beta   90.00
_cell.angle_gamma   90.00
#
_symmetry.space_group_name_H-M   'P 1'
#
loop_
_entity.id
_entity.type
_entity.pdbx_description
1 polymer ?
#
loop_
_entity_poly.entity_id
_entity_poly.type
_entity_poly.pdbx_seq_one_letter_code
_entity_poly.pdbx_strand_id
1 'polypeptide(L)'
;MKSIKKEVTLISDNTWLISDYYLDNYFLVVGEKKAVLIDTGCGIGNVLDEVRELTDLPVEVLLTHGHLDHCGGMFTIDSCYMHPDD
;
A
#
# COMPACT_ATOMS: atom_id res chain seq x y z
N MET A 1 11.42 3.30 -22.49
CA MET A 1 9.99 3.07 -22.21
C MET A 1 9.54 4.10 -21.19
N LYS A 2 8.35 4.71 -21.33
CA LYS A 2 7.74 5.45 -20.23
C LYS A 2 7.21 4.42 -19.23
N SER A 3 7.67 4.47 -17.99
CA SER A 3 7.02 3.74 -16.90
C SER A 3 5.63 4.31 -16.73
N ILE A 4 4.62 3.45 -16.69
CA ILE A 4 3.31 3.86 -16.19
C ILE A 4 3.45 3.89 -14.66
N LYS A 5 3.06 5.00 -14.04
CA LYS A 5 3.00 5.12 -12.58
C LYS A 5 1.55 4.88 -12.14
N LYS A 6 1.38 4.34 -10.94
CA LYS A 6 0.07 4.26 -10.28
C LYS A 6 -0.44 5.67 -9.98
N GLU A 7 -1.76 5.83 -10.07
CA GLU A 7 -2.41 7.09 -9.70
C GLU A 7 -2.47 7.18 -8.18
N VAL A 8 -2.05 8.33 -7.65
CA VAL A 8 -2.06 8.61 -6.20
C VAL A 8 -2.93 9.83 -5.96
N THR A 9 -3.95 9.68 -5.12
CA THR A 9 -4.91 10.74 -4.80
C THR A 9 -4.91 11.01 -3.31
N LEU A 10 -4.74 12.28 -2.91
CA LEU A 10 -4.97 12.70 -1.53
C LEU A 10 -6.49 12.74 -1.27
N ILE A 11 -6.97 11.92 -0.35
CA ILE A 11 -8.40 11.79 -0.05
C ILE A 11 -8.79 12.40 1.30
N SER A 12 -7.81 12.63 2.18
CA SER A 12 -7.97 13.35 3.44
C SER A 12 -6.60 13.82 3.95
N ASP A 13 -6.58 14.54 5.07
CA ASP A 13 -5.33 14.96 5.72
C ASP A 13 -4.44 13.74 5.95
N ASN A 14 -3.22 13.79 5.39
CA ASN A 14 -2.23 12.71 5.46
C ASN A 14 -2.77 11.32 5.07
N THR A 15 -3.73 11.27 4.13
CA THR A 15 -4.36 10.02 3.70
C THR A 15 -4.44 9.96 2.18
N TRP A 16 -3.87 8.91 1.59
CA TRP A 16 -3.80 8.70 0.15
C TRP A 16 -4.50 7.40 -0.27
N LEU A 17 -5.19 7.47 -1.40
CA LEU A 17 -5.56 6.32 -2.22
C LEU A 17 -4.46 6.11 -3.26
N ILE A 18 -4.06 4.86 -3.46
CA ILE A 18 -3.13 4.45 -4.52
C ILE A 18 -3.85 3.43 -5.39
N SER A 19 -4.11 3.80 -6.64
CA SER A 19 -4.83 2.95 -7.59
C SER A 19 -3.85 2.00 -8.27
N ASP A 20 -4.04 0.69 -8.07
CA ASP A 20 -3.24 -0.35 -8.70
C ASP A 20 -3.72 -0.61 -10.14
N TYR A 21 -3.60 0.40 -11.00
CA TYR A 21 -4.03 0.35 -12.40
C TYR A 21 -5.51 -0.04 -12.58
N TYR A 22 -6.38 0.44 -11.69
CA TYR A 22 -7.82 0.10 -11.64
C TYR A 22 -8.14 -1.38 -11.37
N LEU A 23 -7.15 -2.19 -10.95
CA LEU A 23 -7.38 -3.57 -10.52
C LEU A 23 -7.87 -3.63 -9.07
N ASP A 24 -7.23 -2.84 -8.20
CA ASP A 24 -7.56 -2.65 -6.80
C ASP A 24 -7.15 -1.23 -6.33
N ASN A 25 -7.55 -0.85 -5.12
CA ASN A 25 -7.03 0.33 -4.43
C ASN A 25 -6.51 -0.05 -3.04
N TYR A 26 -5.30 0.41 -2.75
CA TYR A 26 -4.74 0.37 -1.40
C TYR A 26 -4.52 1.78 -0.89
N PHE A 27 -4.32 1.91 0.43
CA PHE A 27 -4.35 3.20 1.10
C PHE A 27 -3.14 3.40 1.99
N LEU A 28 -2.66 4.64 2.05
CA LEU A 28 -1.62 5.05 2.99
C LEU A 28 -2.18 6.10 3.94
N VAL A 29 -2.05 5.87 5.24
CA VAL A 29 -2.32 6.86 6.30
C VAL A 29 -1.01 7.19 6.99
N VAL A 30 -0.60 8.46 6.98
CA VAL A 30 0.66 8.90 7.60
C VAL A 30 0.35 9.60 8.93
N GLY A 31 0.77 8.98 10.04
CA GLY A 31 0.70 9.56 11.38
C GLY A 31 1.96 10.34 11.75
N GLU A 32 2.10 10.67 13.04
CA GLU A 32 3.26 11.45 13.53
C GLU A 32 4.54 10.62 13.69
N LYS A 33 4.41 9.30 13.94
CA LYS A 33 5.55 8.41 14.27
C LYS A 33 5.73 7.25 13.30
N LYS A 34 4.65 6.85 12.65
CA LYS A 34 4.59 5.75 11.69
C LYS A 34 3.49 6.02 10.66
N ALA A 35 3.60 5.36 9.53
CA ALA A 35 2.54 5.26 8.55
C ALA A 35 1.94 3.86 8.55
N VAL A 36 0.69 3.76 8.09
CA VAL A 36 -0.01 2.49 7.91
C VAL A 36 -0.38 2.37 6.44
N LEU A 37 0.09 1.30 5.82
CA LEU A 37 -0.30 0.86 4.50
C LEU A 37 -1.42 -0.18 4.66
N ILE A 38 -2.57 0.08 4.04
CA ILE A 38 -3.73 -0.80 4.03
C ILE A 38 -3.79 -1.45 2.66
N ASP A 39 -3.57 -2.76 2.60
CA ASP A 39 -3.34 -3.55 1.38
C ASP A 39 -2.06 -3.18 0.61
N THR A 40 -1.65 -4.06 -0.29
CA THR A 40 -0.36 -4.02 -0.99
C THR A 40 -0.49 -4.17 -2.51
N GLY A 41 -1.73 -4.20 -3.00
CA GLY A 41 -2.06 -4.37 -4.41
C GLY A 41 -1.73 -5.76 -4.96
N CYS A 42 -1.83 -5.88 -6.28
CA CYS A 42 -1.71 -7.09 -7.08
C CYS A 42 -0.27 -7.60 -7.27
N GLY A 43 0.73 -6.96 -6.63
CA GLY A 43 2.15 -7.30 -6.80
C GLY A 43 2.80 -6.75 -8.07
N ILE A 44 2.19 -5.75 -8.69
CA ILE A 44 2.76 -5.06 -9.86
C ILE A 44 3.69 -3.94 -9.38
N GLY A 45 4.99 -4.18 -9.49
CA GLY A 45 6.02 -3.27 -8.98
C GLY A 45 6.24 -3.41 -7.48
N ASN A 46 7.11 -2.57 -6.92
CA ASN A 46 7.43 -2.59 -5.50
C ASN A 46 6.61 -1.52 -4.77
N VAL A 47 5.67 -1.99 -3.95
CA VAL A 47 4.77 -1.10 -3.19
C VAL A 47 5.52 -0.17 -2.23
N LEU A 48 6.65 -0.62 -1.68
CA LEU A 48 7.44 0.23 -0.77
C LEU A 48 8.13 1.38 -1.51
N ASP A 49 8.55 1.20 -2.75
CA ASP A 49 9.15 2.30 -3.53
C ASP A 49 8.12 3.43 -3.75
N GLU A 50 6.86 3.06 -3.98
CA GLU A 50 5.74 4.00 -4.13
C GLU A 50 5.40 4.71 -2.81
N VAL A 51 5.32 3.95 -1.71
CA VAL A 51 5.07 4.51 -0.36
C VAL A 51 6.18 5.46 0.09
N ARG A 52 7.44 5.19 -0.31
CA ARG A 52 8.59 6.04 0.01
C ARG A 52 8.58 7.37 -0.75
N GLU A 53 7.81 7.51 -1.82
CA GLU A 53 7.56 8.82 -2.45
C GLU A 53 6.65 9.71 -1.57
N LEU A 54 5.91 9.12 -0.60
CA LEU A 54 4.94 9.81 0.25
C LEU A 54 5.39 9.98 1.70
N THR A 55 6.22 9.08 2.22
CA THR A 55 6.68 9.14 3.62
C THR A 55 8.00 8.40 3.89
N ASP A 56 8.83 9.01 4.72
CA ASP A 56 10.04 8.40 5.30
C ASP A 56 9.79 7.69 6.63
N LEU A 57 8.55 7.76 7.16
CA LEU A 57 8.23 7.12 8.44
C LEU A 57 8.27 5.58 8.33
N PRO A 58 8.52 4.87 9.44
CA PRO A 58 8.30 3.43 9.50
C PRO A 58 6.88 3.07 9.06
N VAL A 59 6.74 2.05 8.23
CA VAL A 59 5.45 1.62 7.66
C VAL A 59 5.04 0.30 8.30
N GLU A 60 3.84 0.26 8.85
CA GLU A 60 3.15 -0.98 9.21
C GLU A 60 2.15 -1.34 8.11
N VAL A 61 1.96 -2.64 7.87
CA VAL A 61 1.07 -3.13 6.81
C VAL A 61 -0.12 -3.84 7.45
N LEU A 62 -1.32 -3.41 7.10
CA LEU A 62 -2.58 -4.04 7.48
C LEU A 62 -3.22 -4.58 6.21
N LEU A 63 -3.52 -5.87 6.18
CA LEU A 63 -4.23 -6.48 5.07
C LEU A 63 -5.71 -6.58 5.43
N THR A 64 -6.56 -6.20 4.48
CA THR A 64 -8.02 -6.30 4.64
C THR A 64 -8.48 -7.75 4.61
N HIS A 65 -7.86 -8.59 3.75
CA HIS A 65 -8.09 -10.03 3.62
C HIS A 65 -7.01 -10.70 2.73
N GLY A 66 -7.06 -12.03 2.59
CA GLY A 66 -6.03 -12.85 1.92
C GLY A 66 -6.09 -12.97 0.39
N HIS A 67 -6.90 -12.19 -0.33
CA HIS A 67 -6.90 -12.26 -1.80
C HIS A 67 -5.64 -11.62 -2.42
N LEU A 68 -5.19 -12.17 -3.56
CA LEU A 68 -3.90 -11.81 -4.17
C LEU A 68 -3.87 -10.39 -4.75
N ASP A 69 -5.03 -9.83 -5.08
CA ASP A 69 -5.17 -8.43 -5.49
C ASP A 69 -4.95 -7.44 -4.34
N HIS A 70 -5.02 -7.90 -3.09
CA HIS A 70 -4.75 -7.11 -1.88
C HIS A 70 -3.38 -7.43 -1.26
N CYS A 71 -2.92 -8.68 -1.33
CA CYS A 71 -1.69 -9.12 -0.67
C CYS A 71 -0.51 -9.39 -1.64
N GLY A 72 -0.67 -9.15 -2.95
CA GLY A 72 0.32 -9.46 -3.96
C GLY A 72 1.65 -8.69 -3.81
N GLY A 73 1.64 -7.51 -3.21
CA GLY A 73 2.83 -6.68 -2.97
C GLY A 73 3.70 -7.11 -1.78
N MET A 74 3.33 -8.18 -1.05
CA MET A 74 4.05 -8.61 0.15
C MET A 74 5.50 -9.06 -0.06
N PHE A 75 5.95 -9.29 -1.30
CA PHE A 75 7.28 -9.82 -1.59
C PHE A 75 8.44 -8.89 -1.14
N THR A 76 8.17 -7.62 -0.84
CA THR A 76 9.15 -6.67 -0.28
C THR A 76 8.89 -6.29 1.18
N ILE A 77 7.90 -6.92 1.84
CA ILE A 77 7.41 -6.54 3.16
C ILE A 77 7.85 -7.58 4.19
N ASP A 78 8.52 -7.12 5.26
CA ASP A 78 9.04 -8.02 6.31
C ASP A 78 7.93 -8.62 7.19
N SER A 79 6.88 -7.86 7.48
CA SER A 79 5.77 -8.29 8.33
C SER A 79 4.49 -7.49 8.05
N CYS A 80 3.34 -8.14 8.20
CA CYS A 80 2.02 -7.53 8.12
C CYS A 80 1.10 -8.04 9.24
N TYR A 81 -0.04 -7.38 9.41
CA TYR A 81 -1.15 -7.82 10.24
C TYR A 81 -2.34 -8.19 9.34
N MET A 82 -3.02 -9.28 9.67
CA MET A 82 -4.26 -9.72 9.04
C MET A 82 -5.13 -10.38 10.12
N HIS A 83 -6.45 -10.40 9.92
CA HIS A 83 -7.34 -11.15 10.81
C HIS A 83 -7.01 -12.66 10.71
N PRO A 84 -7.03 -13.43 11.81
CA PRO A 84 -6.66 -14.86 11.79
C PRO A 84 -7.67 -15.77 11.06
N ASP A 85 -8.87 -15.27 10.76
CA ASP A 85 -9.90 -16.01 10.01
C ASP A 85 -9.84 -15.78 8.48
N ASP A 86 -8.88 -14.96 8.01
CA ASP A 86 -8.55 -14.79 6.59
C ASP A 86 -7.40 -15.69 6.13
#